data_AF-A0A355RYD2-F1
#
_entry.id   AF-A0A355RYD2-F1
#
_cell.length_a   1.000
_cell.length_b   1.000
_cell.length_c   1.000
_cell.angle_alpha   90.00
_cell.angle_beta   90.00
_cell.angle_gamma   90.00
#
_symmetry.space_group_name_H-M   'P 1'
#
loop_
_entity.id
_entity.type
_entity.pdbx_description
1 polymer ?
#
loop_
_entity_poly.entity_id
_entity_poly.type
_entity_poly.pdbx_seq_one_letter_code
_entity_poly.pdbx_strand_id
1 'polypeptide(L)'
;MNNFPDNLRFEIGIYVDEIVKWLTNNLGGFFDALKDGVMWFLLNMQTFLLWIPWYVVVLAVFIIGWRIKSWKSGLCYGIMIFLVGTFGLWNEMMITVA
;
A
#
# COMPACT_ATOMS: atom_id res chain seq x y z
N MET A 1 -14.73 -43.29 5.07
CA MET A 1 -15.63 -42.19 5.44
C MET A 1 -15.89 -42.28 6.94
N ASN A 2 -14.99 -41.73 7.75
CA ASN A 2 -15.19 -41.64 9.21
C ASN A 2 -15.48 -40.18 9.53
N ASN A 3 -16.75 -39.81 9.51
CA ASN A 3 -17.16 -38.49 9.99
C ASN A 3 -17.05 -38.48 11.52
N PHE A 4 -16.42 -37.44 12.06
CA PHE A 4 -16.29 -37.22 13.49
C PHE A 4 -17.68 -36.99 14.11
N PRO A 5 -18.00 -37.57 15.28
CA PRO A 5 -19.35 -37.52 15.86
C PRO A 5 -19.76 -36.06 16.18
N ASP A 6 -20.91 -35.63 15.67
CA ASP A 6 -21.42 -34.26 15.78
C ASP A 6 -21.64 -33.79 17.22
N ASN A 7 -21.81 -34.73 18.15
CA ASN A 7 -22.04 -34.52 19.58
C ASN A 7 -20.82 -33.98 20.35
N LEU A 8 -19.62 -34.03 19.74
CA LEU A 8 -18.35 -33.55 20.30
C LEU A 8 -17.83 -32.28 19.61
N ARG A 9 -18.60 -31.72 18.66
CA ARG A 9 -18.32 -30.41 18.08
C ARG A 9 -18.66 -29.36 19.14
N PHE A 10 -17.64 -28.81 19.79
CA PHE A 10 -17.80 -27.57 20.54
C PHE A 10 -18.25 -26.50 19.55
N GLU A 11 -19.53 -26.15 19.58
CA GLU A 11 -20.18 -25.14 18.74
C GLU A 11 -19.76 -23.71 19.15
N ILE A 12 -18.47 -23.49 19.44
CA ILE A 12 -17.86 -22.17 19.65
C ILE A 12 -18.09 -21.30 18.39
N GLY A 13 -18.24 -21.93 17.22
CA GLY A 13 -18.62 -21.26 15.98
C GLY A 13 -19.92 -20.46 16.08
N ILE A 14 -20.92 -20.93 16.83
CA ILE A 14 -22.20 -20.21 16.97
C ILE A 14 -22.01 -18.95 17.81
N TYR A 15 -21.25 -19.05 18.91
CA TYR A 15 -20.94 -17.91 19.77
C TYR A 15 -20.04 -16.89 19.07
N VAL A 16 -19.05 -17.34 18.29
CA VAL A 16 -18.17 -16.46 17.49
C VAL A 16 -18.98 -15.77 16.40
N ASP A 17 -19.86 -16.48 15.69
CA ASP A 17 -20.73 -15.89 14.67
C ASP A 17 -21.67 -14.83 15.26
N GLU A 18 -22.23 -15.07 16.45
CA GLU A 18 -23.11 -14.13 17.13
C GLU A 18 -22.34 -12.87 17.60
N ILE A 19 -21.12 -13.04 18.12
CA ILE A 19 -20.23 -11.93 18.49
C ILE A 19 -19.81 -11.13 17.25
N VAL A 20 -19.43 -11.79 16.15
CA VAL A 20 -19.06 -11.11 14.89
C VAL A 20 -20.25 -10.35 14.30
N LYS A 21 -21.47 -10.92 14.37
CA LYS A 21 -22.71 -10.24 13.97
C LYS A 21 -23.01 -9.04 14.85
N TRP A 22 -22.87 -9.16 16.18
CA TRP A 22 -23.04 -8.03 17.10
C TRP A 22 -22.00 -6.93 16.84
N LEU A 23 -20.74 -7.31 16.64
CA LEU A 23 -19.64 -6.40 16.32
C LEU A 23 -19.92 -5.68 14.99
N THR A 24 -20.32 -6.41 13.95
CA THR A 24 -20.63 -5.82 12.64
C THR A 24 -21.89 -4.96 12.67
N ASN A 25 -22.92 -5.32 13.44
CA ASN A 25 -24.14 -4.51 13.52
C ASN A 25 -23.94 -3.23 14.36
N ASN A 26 -23.15 -3.29 15.43
CA ASN A 26 -22.95 -2.16 16.35
C ASN A 26 -21.75 -1.28 15.96
N LEU A 27 -20.69 -1.87 15.41
CA LEU A 27 -19.46 -1.20 15.00
C LEU A 27 -19.22 -1.26 13.48
N GLY A 28 -20.11 -1.84 12.68
CA GLY A 28 -19.95 -1.92 11.22
C GLY A 28 -19.73 -0.55 10.60
N GLY A 29 -20.56 0.44 10.96
CA GLY A 29 -20.36 1.82 10.51
C GLY A 29 -19.01 2.41 10.96
N PHE A 30 -18.48 2.01 12.12
CA PHE A 30 -17.14 2.42 12.56
C PHE A 30 -16.04 1.73 11.73
N PHE A 31 -16.11 0.41 11.52
CA PHE A 31 -15.14 -0.33 10.70
C PHE A 31 -15.18 0.10 9.23
N ASP A 32 -16.36 0.39 8.69
CA ASP A 32 -16.55 0.93 7.35
C ASP A 32 -15.93 2.33 7.24
N ALA A 33 -16.21 3.22 8.21
CA ALA A 33 -15.58 4.54 8.23
C ALA A 33 -14.06 4.48 8.41
N LEU A 34 -13.54 3.52 9.19
CA LEU A 34 -12.11 3.30 9.37
C LEU A 34 -11.47 2.81 8.06
N LYS A 35 -12.09 1.82 7.41
CA LYS A 35 -11.68 1.31 6.10
C LYS A 35 -11.68 2.43 5.06
N ASP A 36 -12.76 3.19 4.98
CA ASP A 36 -12.90 4.29 4.03
C ASP A 36 -11.90 5.41 4.33
N GLY A 37 -11.63 5.69 5.61
CA GLY A 37 -10.61 6.64 6.04
C GLY A 37 -9.19 6.21 5.64
N VAL A 38 -8.84 4.95 5.87
CA VAL A 38 -7.54 4.39 5.46
C VAL A 38 -7.42 4.35 3.94
N MET A 39 -8.47 3.92 3.24
CA MET A 39 -8.47 3.87 1.78
C MET A 39 -8.38 5.27 1.18
N TRP A 40 -9.12 6.24 1.73
CA TRP A 40 -9.01 7.65 1.35
C TRP A 40 -7.58 8.14 1.55
N PHE A 41 -6.97 7.89 2.71
CA PHE A 41 -5.59 8.29 2.99
C PHE A 41 -4.59 7.68 1.98
N LEU A 42 -4.68 6.37 1.76
CA LEU A 42 -3.80 5.63 0.84
C LEU A 42 -3.95 6.13 -0.60
N LEU A 43 -5.18 6.27 -1.08
CA LEU A 43 -5.45 6.78 -2.43
C LEU A 43 -5.00 8.23 -2.60
N ASN A 44 -5.16 9.08 -1.57
CA ASN A 44 -4.67 10.46 -1.61
C ASN A 44 -3.15 10.52 -1.69
N MET A 45 -2.44 9.73 -0.88
CA MET A 45 -0.97 9.66 -0.94
C MET A 45 -0.48 9.12 -2.26
N GLN A 46 -1.06 8.00 -2.74
CA GLN A 46 -0.75 7.42 -4.03
C GLN A 46 -0.97 8.44 -5.16
N THR A 47 -2.13 9.11 -5.17
CA THR A 47 -2.46 10.11 -6.19
C THR A 47 -1.54 11.31 -6.12
N PHE A 48 -1.20 11.78 -4.91
CA PHE A 48 -0.27 12.89 -4.70
C PHE A 48 1.14 12.57 -5.24
N LEU A 49 1.65 11.36 -4.97
CA LEU A 49 2.97 10.95 -5.43
C LEU A 49 2.99 10.68 -6.95
N LEU A 50 1.96 10.02 -7.48
CA LEU A 50 1.83 9.76 -8.93
C LEU A 50 1.51 11.02 -9.74
N TRP A 51 0.94 12.05 -9.11
CA TRP A 51 0.74 13.35 -9.73
C TRP A 51 2.08 14.02 -10.08
N ILE A 52 3.16 13.70 -9.37
CA ILE A 52 4.50 14.19 -9.70
C ILE A 52 4.99 13.49 -10.97
N PRO A 53 5.25 14.24 -12.06
CA PRO A 53 5.73 13.64 -13.29
C PRO A 53 7.12 13.01 -13.11
N TRP A 54 7.35 11.87 -13.76
CA TRP A 54 8.59 11.09 -13.63
C TRP A 54 9.85 11.91 -13.94
N TYR A 55 9.79 12.82 -14.90
CA TYR A 55 10.92 13.68 -15.26
C TYR A 55 11.32 14.64 -14.14
N VAL A 56 10.37 15.06 -13.30
CA VAL A 56 10.64 15.94 -12.14
C VAL A 56 11.45 15.17 -11.09
N VAL A 57 11.06 13.93 -10.80
CA VAL A 57 11.76 13.07 -9.83
C VAL A 57 13.16 12.71 -10.32
N VAL A 58 13.31 12.37 -11.60
CA VAL A 58 14.62 12.07 -12.21
C VAL A 58 15.54 13.31 -12.12
N LEU A 59 15.03 14.50 -12.42
CA LEU A 59 15.78 15.75 -12.27
C LEU A 59 16.12 16.04 -10.80
N ALA A 60 15.19 15.83 -9.88
CA ALA A 60 15.43 16.04 -8.46
C ALA A 60 16.57 15.14 -7.95
N VAL A 61 16.54 13.85 -8.30
CA VAL A 61 17.59 12.90 -7.92
C VAL A 61 18.92 13.24 -8.57
N PHE A 62 18.91 13.70 -9.83
CA PHE A 62 20.11 14.21 -10.49
C PHE A 62 20.72 15.39 -9.74
N ILE A 63 19.92 16.38 -9.35
CA ILE A 63 20.37 17.57 -8.61
C ILE A 63 20.91 17.18 -7.23
N ILE A 64 20.23 16.28 -6.52
CA ILE A 64 20.66 15.78 -5.21
C ILE A 64 22.00 15.04 -5.35
N GLY A 65 22.13 14.13 -6.33
CA GLY A 65 23.37 13.39 -6.56
C GLY A 65 24.53 14.29 -7.01
N TRP A 66 24.24 15.35 -7.77
CA TRP A 66 25.22 16.37 -8.11
C TRP A 66 25.69 17.14 -6.87
N ARG A 67 24.76 17.55 -5.99
CA ARG A 67 25.08 18.33 -4.80
C ARG A 67 25.86 17.55 -3.74
N ILE A 68 25.61 16.24 -3.61
CA ILE A 68 26.26 15.40 -2.58
C ILE A 68 27.70 15.03 -2.97
N LYS A 69 27.95 14.68 -4.23
CA LYS A 69 29.25 14.11 -4.64
C LYS A 69 29.82 14.76 -5.90
N SER A 70 29.17 14.58 -7.04
CA SER A 70 29.65 15.07 -8.33
C SER A 70 28.57 14.96 -9.40
N TRP A 71 28.68 15.75 -10.47
CA TRP A 71 27.73 15.72 -11.59
C TRP A 71 27.62 14.35 -12.26
N LYS A 72 28.73 13.58 -12.29
CA LYS A 72 28.77 12.20 -12.81
C LYS A 72 27.94 11.25 -11.94
N SER A 73 27.96 11.44 -10.63
CA SER A 73 27.15 10.65 -9.68
C SER A 73 25.66 10.98 -9.84
N GLY A 74 25.30 12.25 -9.95
CA GLY A 74 23.93 12.67 -10.27
C GLY A 74 23.41 12.05 -11.58
N LEU A 75 24.23 12.07 -12.64
CA LEU A 75 23.88 11.44 -13.92
C LEU A 75 23.65 9.94 -13.78
N CYS A 76 24.54 9.23 -13.07
CA CYS A 76 24.41 7.79 -12.86
C CYS A 76 23.11 7.43 -12.13
N TYR A 77 22.78 8.12 -11.03
CA TYR A 77 21.54 7.88 -10.28
C TYR A 77 20.29 8.24 -11.08
N GLY A 78 20.31 9.35 -11.83
CA GLY A 78 19.20 9.73 -12.71
C GLY A 78 18.94 8.68 -13.80
N ILE A 79 20.01 8.16 -14.42
CA ILE A 79 19.92 7.08 -15.43
C ILE A 79 19.36 5.80 -14.80
N MET A 80 19.82 5.41 -13.61
CA MET A 80 19.32 4.22 -12.92
C MET A 80 17.82 4.32 -12.66
N ILE A 81 17.33 5.44 -12.11
CA ILE A 81 15.89 5.63 -11.85
C ILE A 81 15.09 5.68 -13.14
N PHE A 82 15.61 6.35 -14.17
CA PHE A 82 14.98 6.35 -15.49
C PHE A 82 14.83 4.93 -16.02
N LEU A 83 15.86 4.10 -15.89
CA LEU A 83 15.87 2.71 -16.32
C LEU A 83 14.82 1.88 -15.56
N VAL A 84 14.64 2.07 -14.25
CA VAL A 84 13.54 1.43 -13.50
C VAL A 84 12.17 1.89 -14.02
N GLY A 85 12.03 3.17 -14.37
CA GLY A 85 10.84 3.69 -15.04
C GLY A 85 10.57 2.99 -16.38
N THR A 86 11.60 2.72 -17.18
CA THR A 86 11.45 2.02 -18.49
C THR A 86 10.96 0.58 -18.35
N PHE A 87 11.17 -0.07 -17.20
CA PHE A 87 10.62 -1.39 -16.92
C PHE A 87 9.14 -1.37 -16.51
N GLY A 88 8.49 -0.20 -16.50
CA GLY A 88 7.10 -0.07 -16.06
C GLY A 88 6.93 -0.17 -14.54
N LEU A 89 8.02 -0.26 -13.78
CA LEU A 89 8.03 -0.37 -12.31
C LEU A 89 7.86 0.99 -11.61
N TRP A 90 7.53 2.05 -12.36
CA TRP A 90 7.36 3.39 -11.82
C TRP A 90 6.28 3.43 -10.74
N ASN A 91 5.10 2.89 -11.03
CA ASN A 91 3.98 2.92 -10.10
C ASN A 91 4.29 2.13 -8.83
N GLU A 92 4.89 0.95 -8.96
CA GLU A 92 5.29 0.11 -7.83
C GLU A 92 6.28 0.83 -6.92
N MET A 93 7.30 1.48 -7.48
CA MET A 93 8.25 2.28 -6.70
C MET A 93 7.58 3.43 -5.95
N MET A 94 6.57 4.08 -6.52
CA MET A 94 5.88 5.19 -5.86
C MET A 94 4.92 4.70 -4.79
N ILE A 95 4.29 3.54 -4.99
CA ILE A 95 3.42 2.89 -3.99
C ILE A 95 4.22 2.42 -2.77
N THR A 96 5.47 1.96 -2.92
CA THR A 96 6.28 1.57 -1.76
C THR A 96 6.76 2.76 -0.91
N VAL A 97 6.73 3.97 -1.47
CA VAL A 97 7.10 5.22 -0.78
C VAL A 97 5.88 5.92 -0.16
N ALA A 98 4.68 5.65 -0.68
CA ALA A 98 3.41 6.14 -0.14
C ALA A 98 3.06 5.44 1.20
#